data_AF-A0A022WH29-F1
#
_entry.id   AF-A0A022WH29-F1
#
_cell.length_a   1.000
_cell.length_b   1.000
_cell.length_c   1.000
_cell.angle_alpha   90.00
_cell.angle_beta   90.00
_cell.angle_gamma   90.00
#
_symmetry.space_group_name_H-M   'P 1'
#
loop_
_entity.id
_entity.type
_entity.pdbx_description
1 polymer ?
#
loop_
_entity_poly.entity_id
_entity_poly.type
_entity_poly.pdbx_seq_one_letter_code
_entity_poly.pdbx_strand_id
1 'polypeptide(L)'
;MEDHAEIRHHLEVVFESDSGHRRKSSFVSPDTPRLARRHETQPSDQAACFVHSLLGQPRAVQLDNIDEHGKAVTPSVGQQFEDGGDNTSGPSRLLTKRELSDMAWNVRALSKKLGSLKLKLNVHSIFILTKPQDQSLARLTKEVTSWLLGPEQRVPYTVYVEKRLENDSQFDAESICKEEPTAKQRLKYWDNCLIEDHHHLVDFVITLGGDGTVLYASWLFQRVVPPVLSFSLGSLGFLTKFDFDDYKETLQRAFTEGVTVSLRLRFECTVMRSRRRSSGQPQIERDLAEELIGEESDDNVTHSPDKMFQILNEIVVDRGPNPTMSSLEIFGDDEHFTSVQADGVCVATPTGSTAYNLAAGGSLSHPENPVILLTAICAHTLNFRPIILPDTIVLRIGVPYDARTSSWASFDGRERIELHPGDYVTISASRFPFANVIPSGHRSYEWIQNISRTLNWNSRHRQQKPYDSKYLEQPKAP
;
A
#
# COMPACT_ATOMS: atom_id res chain seq x y z
N MET A 1 -31.90 -19.70 25.10
CA MET A 1 -30.65 -19.47 25.85
C MET A 1 -29.86 -20.75 25.73
N GLU A 2 -29.04 -20.84 24.68
CA GLU A 2 -28.09 -21.94 24.50
C GLU A 2 -26.79 -21.32 23.97
N ASP A 3 -25.71 -21.67 24.67
CA ASP A 3 -24.34 -21.17 24.51
C ASP A 3 -23.79 -21.43 23.11
N HIS A 4 -23.40 -20.37 22.41
CA HIS A 4 -22.43 -20.45 21.33
C HIS A 4 -21.04 -20.27 21.94
N ALA A 5 -20.32 -21.38 22.12
CA ALA A 5 -18.92 -21.40 22.51
C ALA A 5 -18.08 -20.61 21.49
N GLU A 6 -17.43 -19.56 21.94
CA GLU A 6 -16.42 -18.79 21.20
C GLU A 6 -15.25 -19.71 20.83
N ILE A 7 -15.11 -20.01 19.53
CA ILE A 7 -14.00 -20.79 18.99
C ILE A 7 -12.76 -19.89 18.95
N ARG A 8 -11.83 -20.17 19.86
CA ARG A 8 -10.52 -19.53 20.00
C ARG A 8 -9.74 -19.54 18.68
N HIS A 9 -9.35 -18.36 18.19
CA HIS A 9 -8.46 -18.17 17.04
C HIS A 9 -7.03 -18.62 17.37
N HIS A 10 -6.66 -19.85 16.99
CA HIS A 10 -5.26 -20.28 17.04
C HIS A 10 -4.59 -20.14 15.67
N LEU A 11 -3.52 -19.35 15.64
CA LEU A 11 -2.60 -19.10 14.53
C LEU A 11 -1.54 -20.23 14.48
N GLU A 12 -1.21 -20.76 13.31
CA GLU A 12 -0.06 -21.68 13.14
C GLU A 12 0.95 -21.07 12.15
N VAL A 13 2.11 -20.64 12.66
CA VAL A 13 3.25 -20.21 11.84
C VAL A 13 4.17 -21.39 11.65
N VAL A 14 4.29 -21.88 10.42
CA VAL A 14 5.19 -22.99 10.08
C VAL A 14 6.52 -22.41 9.59
N PHE A 15 7.58 -22.61 10.35
CA PHE A 15 8.95 -22.30 9.93
C PHE A 15 9.54 -23.50 9.18
N GLU A 16 9.92 -23.32 7.91
CA GLU A 16 10.73 -24.31 7.20
C GLU A 16 12.19 -24.20 7.68
N SER A 17 12.76 -25.30 8.14
CA SER A 17 14.06 -25.35 8.81
C SER A 17 15.29 -25.28 7.88
N ASP A 18 15.16 -24.94 6.59
CA ASP A 18 16.22 -25.22 5.62
C ASP A 18 16.57 -24.12 4.60
N SER A 19 16.64 -22.86 5.05
CA SER A 19 17.21 -21.76 4.23
C SER A 19 18.28 -20.95 4.97
N GLY A 20 19.23 -21.66 5.58
CA GLY A 20 20.39 -21.07 6.23
C GLY A 20 21.57 -20.88 5.27
N HIS A 21 21.57 -19.87 4.40
CA HIS A 21 22.80 -19.34 3.77
C HIS A 21 22.88 -17.82 3.92
N ARG A 22 23.25 -17.39 5.13
CA ARG A 22 23.50 -15.98 5.46
C ARG A 22 24.97 -15.64 5.19
N ARG A 23 25.25 -14.89 4.11
CA ARG A 23 26.56 -14.25 3.92
C ARG A 23 26.74 -13.18 5.01
N LYS A 24 27.83 -13.29 5.78
CA LYS A 24 28.25 -12.31 6.79
C LYS A 24 29.01 -11.17 6.13
N SER A 25 28.66 -9.93 6.45
CA SER A 25 29.54 -8.77 6.28
C SER A 25 29.63 -8.00 7.61
N SER A 26 30.83 -8.09 8.19
CA SER A 26 31.57 -7.23 9.12
C SER A 26 30.89 -6.19 10.03
N PHE A 27 31.14 -6.41 11.34
CA PHE A 27 31.57 -5.48 12.41
C PHE A 27 30.84 -4.14 12.64
N VAL A 28 30.19 -4.03 13.81
CA VAL A 28 29.91 -2.79 14.54
C VAL A 28 30.27 -3.01 16.01
N SER A 29 31.11 -2.15 16.59
CA SER A 29 31.47 -2.15 18.02
C SER A 29 30.31 -1.63 18.88
N PRO A 30 30.13 -2.12 20.12
CA PRO A 30 29.12 -1.59 21.04
C PRO A 30 29.72 -0.44 21.85
N ASP A 31 29.03 0.70 21.97
CA ASP A 31 29.07 1.56 23.16
C ASP A 31 28.12 2.75 23.00
N THR A 32 26.94 2.69 23.64
CA THR A 32 26.25 3.87 24.23
C THR A 32 25.06 3.41 25.11
N PRO A 33 24.70 4.17 26.17
CA PRO A 33 24.03 3.66 27.37
C PRO A 33 22.49 3.62 27.28
N ARG A 34 21.91 2.75 28.10
CA ARG A 34 20.47 2.54 28.28
C ARG A 34 19.84 3.67 29.11
N LEU A 35 18.74 4.23 28.63
CA LEU A 35 17.77 4.98 29.43
C LEU A 35 16.38 4.40 29.19
N ALA A 36 15.77 3.91 30.27
CA ALA A 36 14.47 3.27 30.30
C ALA A 36 13.37 4.29 30.56
N ARG A 37 12.17 4.09 29.98
CA ARG A 37 10.90 4.31 30.69
C ARG A 37 9.76 3.51 30.04
N ARG A 38 8.98 2.89 30.92
CA ARG A 38 7.83 1.99 30.67
C ARG A 38 6.55 2.81 30.52
N HIS A 39 5.63 2.33 29.69
CA HIS A 39 4.20 2.28 30.02
C HIS A 39 3.63 0.97 29.46
N GLU A 40 2.96 0.21 30.33
CA GLU A 40 2.14 -0.95 29.97
C GLU A 40 0.69 -0.48 29.87
N THR A 41 0.06 -0.70 28.72
CA THR A 41 -1.39 -0.56 28.53
C THR A 41 -1.94 -1.87 27.97
N GLN A 42 -3.08 -2.28 28.52
CA GLN A 42 -3.82 -3.49 28.15
C GLN A 42 -4.33 -3.37 26.70
N PRO A 43 -4.38 -4.47 25.91
CA PRO A 43 -4.93 -4.40 24.56
C PRO A 43 -6.46 -4.44 24.58
N SER A 44 -7.10 -3.44 23.96
CA SER A 44 -8.52 -3.45 23.61
C SER A 44 -8.75 -4.19 22.29
N ASP A 45 -9.80 -5.00 22.25
CA ASP A 45 -9.89 -6.22 21.45
C ASP A 45 -10.85 -6.12 20.24
N GLN A 46 -10.78 -5.06 19.43
CA GLN A 46 -11.57 -4.99 18.19
C GLN A 46 -10.79 -4.31 17.06
N ALA A 47 -10.78 -4.97 15.90
CA ALA A 47 -10.14 -4.63 14.62
C ALA A 47 -8.66 -5.04 14.45
N ALA A 48 -8.42 -6.28 14.02
CA ALA A 48 -7.15 -6.63 13.38
C ALA A 48 -7.32 -7.76 12.37
N CYS A 49 -7.17 -7.46 11.06
CA CYS A 49 -6.80 -8.53 10.13
C CYS A 49 -5.35 -8.96 10.42
N PHE A 50 -5.01 -10.21 10.07
CA PHE A 50 -3.75 -10.89 10.37
C PHE A 50 -2.49 -10.00 10.31
N VAL A 51 -2.33 -9.23 9.23
CA VAL A 51 -1.14 -8.38 9.00
C VAL A 51 -1.03 -7.29 10.07
N HIS A 52 -2.15 -6.79 10.58
CA HIS A 52 -2.20 -5.75 11.60
C HIS A 52 -2.21 -6.33 13.02
N SER A 53 -2.71 -7.55 13.22
CA SER A 53 -2.52 -8.29 14.49
C SER A 53 -1.02 -8.50 14.76
N LEU A 54 -0.23 -8.74 13.71
CA LEU A 54 1.24 -8.80 13.79
C LEU A 54 1.91 -7.44 14.02
N LEU A 55 1.27 -6.32 13.65
CA LEU A 55 1.74 -4.97 13.97
C LEU A 55 1.40 -4.56 15.41
N GLY A 56 0.32 -5.11 15.98
CA GLY A 56 -0.20 -4.78 17.31
C GLY A 56 0.36 -5.60 18.48
N GLN A 57 1.33 -6.50 18.26
CA GLN A 57 1.99 -7.22 19.35
C GLN A 57 3.27 -6.51 19.82
N PRO A 58 3.25 -5.72 20.92
CA PRO A 58 4.47 -5.41 21.63
C PRO A 58 4.89 -6.64 22.45
N ARG A 59 6.15 -7.05 22.22
CA ARG A 59 6.97 -8.04 22.96
C ARG A 59 6.92 -9.49 22.48
N ALA A 60 8.00 -9.83 21.78
CA ALA A 60 8.71 -11.07 22.02
C ALA A 60 8.93 -11.28 23.53
N VAL A 61 8.58 -12.47 24.01
CA VAL A 61 8.97 -13.00 25.31
C VAL A 61 10.49 -12.93 25.40
N GLN A 62 11.01 -12.03 26.23
CA GLN A 62 12.40 -12.04 26.64
C GLN A 62 12.47 -12.98 27.85
N LEU A 63 12.74 -14.26 27.57
CA LEU A 63 13.43 -15.12 28.51
C LEU A 63 14.81 -14.48 28.73
N ASP A 64 15.04 -14.05 29.96
CA ASP A 64 16.34 -14.00 30.67
C ASP A 64 16.40 -12.75 31.55
N ASN A 65 16.36 -13.01 32.86
CA ASN A 65 17.15 -12.33 33.89
C ASN A 65 17.01 -13.17 35.17
N ILE A 66 17.83 -14.21 35.29
CA ILE A 66 18.22 -14.78 36.58
C ILE A 66 19.67 -14.37 36.75
N ASP A 67 19.95 -13.45 37.67
CA ASP A 67 21.32 -13.26 38.18
C ASP A 67 21.61 -14.34 39.23
N GLU A 68 22.86 -14.80 39.27
CA GLU A 68 23.36 -15.97 40.02
C GLU A 68 23.19 -15.94 41.55
N HIS A 69 22.55 -14.94 42.17
CA HIS A 69 22.48 -14.81 43.63
C HIS A 69 21.09 -14.45 44.21
N GLY A 70 20.00 -14.68 43.47
CA GLY A 70 18.67 -14.97 44.06
C GLY A 70 18.10 -14.02 45.14
N LYS A 71 18.14 -12.70 44.95
CA LYS A 71 17.38 -11.74 45.80
C LYS A 71 16.73 -10.62 44.99
N ALA A 72 15.43 -10.41 45.20
CA ALA A 72 14.65 -9.31 44.65
C ALA A 72 14.86 -8.02 45.47
N VAL A 73 15.11 -6.89 44.79
CA VAL A 73 15.17 -5.56 45.40
C VAL A 73 14.18 -4.64 44.69
N THR A 74 13.18 -4.16 45.43
CA THR A 74 12.27 -3.08 45.04
C THR A 74 12.89 -1.72 45.35
N PRO A 75 12.68 -0.70 44.49
CA PRO A 75 12.53 0.66 44.98
C PRO A 75 11.25 1.35 44.50
N SER A 76 10.80 2.24 45.38
CA SER A 76 9.57 3.03 45.45
C SER A 76 9.68 4.43 44.83
N VAL A 77 8.52 5.11 44.76
CA VAL A 77 8.26 6.54 44.47
C VAL A 77 8.16 6.85 42.97
N GLY A 78 7.09 7.44 42.41
CA GLY A 78 5.98 8.19 42.98
C GLY A 78 5.86 9.52 42.22
N GLN A 79 4.95 9.61 41.26
CA GLN A 79 4.34 10.88 40.80
C GLN A 79 3.12 10.57 39.94
N GLN A 80 1.97 11.02 40.43
CA GLN A 80 0.67 11.00 39.80
C GLN A 80 0.66 11.98 38.63
N PHE A 81 0.19 11.54 37.46
CA PHE A 81 -0.42 12.41 36.47
C PHE A 81 -1.67 11.73 35.93
N GLU A 82 -2.69 12.56 35.76
CA GLU A 82 -4.10 12.25 35.67
C GLU A 82 -4.52 11.65 34.33
N ASP A 83 -5.67 11.01 34.43
CA ASP A 83 -6.45 10.24 33.47
C ASP A 83 -6.77 11.01 32.16
N GLY A 84 -6.67 10.33 31.01
CA GLY A 84 -6.91 10.90 29.69
C GLY A 84 -7.02 9.81 28.63
N GLY A 85 -8.26 9.59 28.15
CA GLY A 85 -8.66 8.43 27.36
C GLY A 85 -8.17 8.35 25.92
N ASP A 86 -8.27 7.12 25.39
CA ASP A 86 -8.53 6.72 24.00
C ASP A 86 -7.72 7.42 22.89
N ASN A 87 -6.51 6.92 22.58
CA ASN A 87 -5.66 7.54 21.56
C ASN A 87 -4.74 6.56 20.79
N THR A 88 -5.30 5.56 20.10
CA THR A 88 -4.54 4.70 19.15
C THR A 88 -5.08 4.70 17.72
N SER A 89 -5.93 5.66 17.34
CA SER A 89 -6.59 5.70 16.02
C SER A 89 -6.62 7.08 15.34
N GLY A 90 -5.73 8.01 15.68
CA GLY A 90 -5.60 9.29 14.96
C GLY A 90 -4.94 9.15 13.57
N PRO A 91 -5.29 9.97 12.57
CA PRO A 91 -4.68 9.94 11.22
C PRO A 91 -3.17 10.19 11.24
N SER A 92 -2.45 9.68 10.25
CA SER A 92 -0.97 9.70 10.20
C SER A 92 -0.41 11.12 10.14
N ARG A 93 -1.20 12.08 9.64
CA ARG A 93 -0.87 13.52 9.72
C ARG A 93 -0.71 14.08 11.14
N LEU A 94 -1.28 13.42 12.15
CA LEU A 94 -1.19 13.85 13.55
C LEU A 94 0.02 13.23 14.26
N LEU A 95 0.71 12.31 13.59
CA LEU A 95 1.92 11.69 14.14
C LEU A 95 3.09 12.65 14.00
N THR A 96 3.89 12.70 15.04
CA THR A 96 5.19 13.38 15.00
C THR A 96 6.12 12.71 13.98
N LYS A 97 7.12 13.44 13.49
CA LYS A 97 8.16 12.90 12.59
C LYS A 97 8.83 11.64 13.15
N ARG A 98 9.01 11.59 14.49
CA ARG A 98 9.54 10.41 15.19
C ARG A 98 8.59 9.22 15.10
N GLU A 99 7.31 9.42 15.41
CA GLU A 99 6.29 8.36 15.34
C GLU A 99 6.09 7.84 13.92
N LEU A 100 6.13 8.72 12.91
CA LEU A 100 6.12 8.32 11.50
C LEU A 100 7.33 7.47 11.13
N SER A 101 8.51 7.86 11.61
CA SER A 101 9.75 7.10 11.39
C SER A 101 9.71 5.72 12.05
N ASP A 102 9.20 5.64 13.28
CA ASP A 102 9.02 4.40 14.03
C ASP A 102 7.98 3.50 13.35
N MET A 103 6.86 4.06 12.87
CA MET A 103 5.84 3.36 12.09
C MET A 103 6.43 2.80 10.79
N ALA A 104 7.11 3.63 10.00
CA ALA A 104 7.74 3.21 8.76
C ALA A 104 8.79 2.11 9.02
N TRP A 105 9.56 2.21 10.11
CA TRP A 105 10.48 1.16 10.52
C TRP A 105 9.76 -0.16 10.84
N ASN A 106 8.69 -0.12 11.62
CA ASN A 106 7.92 -1.31 12.00
C ASN A 106 7.29 -2.01 10.78
N VAL A 107 6.71 -1.24 9.86
CA VAL A 107 6.15 -1.77 8.61
C VAL A 107 7.24 -2.43 7.76
N ARG A 108 8.43 -1.81 7.66
CA ARG A 108 9.57 -2.39 6.92
C ARG A 108 10.10 -3.67 7.56
N ALA A 109 10.24 -3.68 8.89
CA ALA A 109 10.67 -4.85 9.64
C ALA A 109 9.68 -6.01 9.46
N LEU A 110 8.38 -5.72 9.47
CA LEU A 110 7.33 -6.70 9.18
C LEU A 110 7.41 -7.19 7.73
N SER A 111 7.53 -6.29 6.76
CA SER A 111 7.64 -6.64 5.34
C SER A 111 8.79 -7.61 5.07
N LYS A 112 9.94 -7.38 5.72
CA LYS A 112 11.11 -8.26 5.62
C LYS A 112 10.91 -9.62 6.29
N LYS A 113 10.11 -9.71 7.36
CA LYS A 113 9.75 -10.99 8.01
C LYS A 113 8.74 -11.78 7.19
N LEU A 114 7.63 -11.15 6.79
CA LEU A 114 6.59 -11.79 5.95
C LEU A 114 7.16 -12.18 4.58
N GLY A 115 8.09 -11.36 4.07
CA GLY A 115 9.34 -11.77 3.43
C GLY A 115 9.53 -13.24 3.09
N SER A 116 9.98 -13.92 4.13
CA SER A 116 10.55 -15.25 4.09
C SER A 116 9.64 -16.31 4.69
N LEU A 117 8.41 -15.92 5.09
CA LEU A 117 7.50 -16.79 5.81
C LEU A 117 6.32 -17.19 4.92
N LYS A 118 6.01 -18.47 4.94
CA LYS A 118 4.72 -18.98 4.46
C LYS A 118 3.69 -18.80 5.56
N LEU A 119 2.62 -18.08 5.25
CA LEU A 119 1.53 -17.77 6.15
C LEU A 119 0.38 -18.74 5.88
N LYS A 120 0.08 -19.62 6.83
CA LYS A 120 -1.15 -20.40 6.78
C LYS A 120 -2.29 -19.53 7.31
N LEU A 121 -3.22 -19.19 6.42
CA LEU A 121 -4.38 -18.36 6.74
C LEU A 121 -5.58 -19.26 7.00
N ASN A 122 -6.30 -19.03 8.09
CA ASN A 122 -7.58 -19.67 8.36
C ASN A 122 -8.69 -18.92 7.61
N VAL A 123 -8.74 -19.11 6.29
CA VAL A 123 -9.68 -18.42 5.40
C VAL A 123 -11.07 -19.03 5.54
N HIS A 124 -12.06 -18.22 5.91
CA HIS A 124 -13.48 -18.63 5.89
C HIS A 124 -14.27 -17.80 4.89
N SER A 125 -13.96 -16.51 4.80
CA SER A 125 -14.65 -15.57 3.92
C SER A 125 -13.74 -15.10 2.80
N ILE A 126 -14.09 -15.48 1.57
CA ILE A 126 -13.35 -15.14 0.34
C ILE A 126 -14.12 -14.10 -0.44
N PHE A 127 -13.42 -13.06 -0.86
CA PHE A 127 -13.98 -11.97 -1.63
C PHE A 127 -13.46 -11.99 -3.05
N ILE A 128 -14.36 -12.09 -4.03
CA ILE A 128 -13.99 -12.09 -5.44
C ILE A 128 -14.28 -10.71 -6.03
N LEU A 129 -13.22 -10.13 -6.60
CA LEU A 129 -13.23 -8.84 -7.26
C LEU A 129 -12.95 -9.03 -8.74
N THR A 130 -13.79 -8.46 -9.60
CA THR A 130 -13.62 -8.61 -11.05
C THR A 130 -13.59 -7.28 -11.76
N LYS A 131 -12.95 -7.21 -12.93
CA LYS A 131 -12.99 -5.98 -13.73
C LYS A 131 -14.46 -5.67 -14.10
N PRO A 132 -14.94 -4.44 -13.85
CA PRO A 132 -16.30 -4.07 -14.21
C PRO A 132 -16.49 -4.08 -15.73
N GLN A 133 -17.73 -4.30 -16.17
CA GLN A 133 -18.20 -4.21 -17.57
C GLN A 133 -17.69 -5.27 -18.55
N ASP A 134 -16.81 -6.18 -18.13
CA ASP A 134 -16.37 -7.29 -18.97
C ASP A 134 -17.25 -8.53 -18.73
N GLN A 135 -18.10 -8.85 -19.71
CA GLN A 135 -19.02 -9.99 -19.62
C GLN A 135 -18.29 -11.33 -19.60
N SER A 136 -17.11 -11.44 -20.22
CA SER A 136 -16.34 -12.68 -20.21
C SER A 136 -15.95 -13.10 -18.79
N LEU A 137 -15.79 -12.12 -17.89
CA LEU A 137 -15.41 -12.36 -16.51
C LEU A 137 -16.53 -12.92 -15.66
N ALA A 138 -17.80 -12.69 -16.01
CA ALA A 138 -18.91 -13.28 -15.28
C ALA A 138 -18.84 -14.82 -15.31
N ARG A 139 -18.45 -15.40 -16.45
CA ARG A 139 -18.22 -16.85 -16.60
C ARG A 139 -17.04 -17.34 -15.76
N LEU A 140 -15.91 -16.63 -15.82
CA LEU A 140 -14.73 -17.01 -15.04
C LEU A 140 -14.99 -16.88 -13.52
N THR A 141 -15.76 -15.87 -13.13
CA THR A 141 -16.21 -15.68 -11.75
C THR A 141 -17.11 -16.83 -11.31
N LYS A 142 -18.03 -17.29 -12.19
CA LYS A 142 -18.84 -18.48 -11.96
C LYS A 142 -17.94 -19.70 -11.71
N GLU A 143 -16.96 -19.95 -12.57
CA GLU A 143 -16.05 -21.10 -12.45
C GLU A 143 -15.29 -21.10 -11.12
N VAL A 144 -14.69 -19.97 -10.75
CA VAL A 144 -13.97 -19.84 -9.47
C VAL A 144 -14.93 -19.99 -8.29
N THR A 145 -16.12 -19.38 -8.36
CA THR A 145 -17.12 -19.44 -7.28
C THR A 145 -17.64 -20.86 -7.10
N SER A 146 -17.98 -21.56 -8.18
CA SER A 146 -18.41 -22.96 -8.14
C SER A 146 -17.31 -23.86 -7.57
N TRP A 147 -16.05 -23.65 -7.96
CA TRP A 147 -14.93 -24.43 -7.42
C TRP A 147 -14.70 -24.19 -5.92
N LEU A 148 -14.82 -22.94 -5.46
CA LEU A 148 -14.70 -22.59 -4.03
C LEU A 148 -15.88 -23.08 -3.19
N LEU A 149 -17.08 -23.14 -3.76
CA LEU A 149 -18.27 -23.63 -3.07
C LEU A 149 -18.43 -25.15 -3.18
N GLY A 150 -17.67 -25.82 -4.06
CA GLY A 150 -17.78 -27.23 -4.33
C GLY A 150 -17.43 -28.15 -3.15
N PRO A 151 -17.90 -29.42 -3.19
CA PRO A 151 -17.72 -30.38 -2.10
C PRO A 151 -16.27 -30.87 -1.94
N GLU A 152 -15.41 -30.62 -2.92
CA GLU A 152 -13.98 -30.98 -2.89
C GLU A 152 -13.18 -30.14 -1.87
N GLN A 153 -13.75 -29.01 -1.43
CA GLN A 153 -13.09 -28.13 -0.47
C GLN A 153 -13.17 -28.71 0.94
N ARG A 154 -12.01 -28.76 1.63
CA ARG A 154 -11.91 -29.24 3.01
C ARG A 154 -12.61 -28.33 4.02
N VAL A 155 -12.77 -27.05 3.68
CA VAL A 155 -13.35 -26.01 4.54
C VAL A 155 -14.56 -25.41 3.82
N PRO A 156 -15.71 -25.22 4.51
CA PRO A 156 -16.88 -24.59 3.92
C PRO A 156 -16.67 -23.07 3.81
N TYR A 157 -16.12 -22.61 2.69
CA TYR A 157 -15.92 -21.18 2.45
C TYR A 157 -17.25 -20.44 2.20
N THR A 158 -17.33 -19.22 2.71
CA THR A 158 -18.32 -18.20 2.32
C THR A 158 -17.71 -17.34 1.23
N VAL A 159 -18.37 -17.25 0.07
CA VAL A 159 -17.86 -16.53 -1.09
C VAL A 159 -18.71 -15.29 -1.33
N TYR A 160 -18.06 -14.13 -1.35
CA TYR A 160 -18.67 -12.85 -1.65
C TYR A 160 -18.36 -12.44 -3.08
N VAL A 161 -19.40 -12.22 -3.88
CA VAL A 161 -19.30 -11.72 -5.27
C VAL A 161 -20.02 -10.38 -5.41
N GLU A 162 -19.66 -9.59 -6.43
CA GLU A 162 -20.28 -8.27 -6.64
C GLU A 162 -21.79 -8.39 -6.81
N LYS A 163 -22.56 -7.53 -6.15
CA LYS A 163 -24.04 -7.53 -6.19
C LYS A 163 -24.62 -7.43 -7.60
N ARG A 164 -23.90 -6.82 -8.55
CA ARG A 164 -24.32 -6.79 -9.95
C ARG A 164 -24.41 -8.19 -10.60
N LEU A 165 -23.66 -9.17 -10.10
CA LEU A 165 -23.65 -10.54 -10.63
C LEU A 165 -24.84 -11.37 -10.15
N GLU A 166 -25.57 -10.90 -9.13
CA GLU A 166 -26.73 -11.60 -8.58
C GLU A 166 -27.79 -11.93 -9.64
N ASN A 167 -28.01 -11.01 -10.58
CA ASN A 167 -28.97 -11.14 -11.67
C ASN A 167 -28.31 -11.36 -13.04
N ASP A 168 -27.01 -11.66 -13.08
CA ASP A 168 -26.28 -11.85 -14.33
C ASP A 168 -26.49 -13.26 -14.90
N SER A 169 -26.88 -13.32 -16.17
CA SER A 169 -27.21 -14.59 -16.85
C SER A 169 -26.01 -15.48 -17.14
N GLN A 170 -24.80 -14.91 -17.19
CA GLN A 170 -23.57 -15.69 -17.40
C GLN A 170 -23.00 -16.19 -16.07
N PHE A 171 -23.19 -15.44 -14.98
CA PHE A 171 -22.85 -15.91 -13.64
C PHE A 171 -23.81 -17.02 -13.18
N ASP A 172 -25.11 -16.88 -13.45
CA ASP A 172 -26.14 -17.91 -13.24
C ASP A 172 -26.04 -18.55 -11.84
N ALA A 173 -26.28 -17.73 -10.82
CA ALA A 173 -26.23 -18.14 -9.41
C ALA A 173 -27.18 -19.30 -9.09
N GLU A 174 -28.29 -19.43 -9.83
CA GLU A 174 -29.22 -20.54 -9.69
C GLU A 174 -28.58 -21.88 -10.05
N SER A 175 -27.81 -21.95 -11.13
CA SER A 175 -27.08 -23.16 -11.52
C SER A 175 -26.09 -23.59 -10.44
N ILE A 176 -25.36 -22.64 -9.83
CA ILE A 176 -24.44 -22.93 -8.72
C ILE A 176 -25.20 -23.54 -7.54
N CYS A 177 -26.36 -22.97 -7.18
CA CYS A 177 -27.18 -23.46 -6.07
C CYS A 177 -27.89 -24.79 -6.38
N LYS A 178 -28.15 -25.10 -7.66
CA LYS A 178 -28.73 -26.39 -8.09
C LYS A 178 -27.69 -27.51 -8.01
N GLU A 179 -26.45 -27.22 -8.38
CA GLU A 179 -25.33 -28.18 -8.30
C GLU A 179 -24.95 -28.47 -6.84
N GLU A 180 -24.90 -27.44 -6.00
CA GLU A 180 -24.53 -27.56 -4.59
C GLU A 180 -25.56 -26.83 -3.70
N PRO A 181 -26.55 -27.53 -3.11
CA PRO A 181 -27.60 -26.89 -2.31
C PRO A 181 -27.08 -26.12 -1.08
N THR A 182 -25.92 -26.52 -0.53
CA THR A 182 -25.29 -25.81 0.60
C THR A 182 -24.71 -24.45 0.19
N ALA A 183 -24.48 -24.23 -1.11
CA ALA A 183 -23.97 -22.97 -1.64
C ALA A 183 -24.93 -21.80 -1.38
N LYS A 184 -26.25 -22.06 -1.29
CA LYS A 184 -27.26 -21.00 -1.11
C LYS A 184 -27.07 -20.17 0.17
N GLN A 185 -26.50 -20.76 1.23
CA GLN A 185 -26.21 -20.05 2.48
C GLN A 185 -24.81 -19.39 2.50
N ARG A 186 -23.92 -19.83 1.61
CA ARG A 186 -22.51 -19.46 1.57
C ARG A 186 -22.16 -18.47 0.45
N LEU A 187 -22.96 -18.42 -0.61
CA LEU A 187 -22.85 -17.40 -1.66
C LEU A 187 -23.52 -16.12 -1.16
N LYS A 188 -22.71 -15.06 -1.04
CA LYS A 188 -23.15 -13.74 -0.59
C LYS A 188 -22.78 -12.69 -1.63
N TYR A 189 -23.49 -11.56 -1.57
CA TYR A 189 -23.29 -10.45 -2.47
C TYR A 189 -22.78 -9.23 -1.71
N TRP A 190 -21.86 -8.50 -2.33
CA TRP A 190 -21.28 -7.30 -1.75
C TRP A 190 -21.48 -6.07 -2.63
N ASP A 191 -21.57 -4.93 -1.96
CA ASP A 191 -21.49 -3.59 -2.55
C ASP A 191 -20.48 -2.73 -1.77
N ASN A 192 -20.21 -1.52 -2.24
CA ASN A 192 -19.22 -0.65 -1.60
C ASN A 192 -19.61 -0.33 -0.14
N CYS A 193 -20.89 -0.15 0.15
CA CYS A 193 -21.39 0.14 1.49
C CYS A 193 -21.07 -1.02 2.46
N LEU A 194 -21.28 -2.27 2.02
CA LEU A 194 -20.97 -3.44 2.85
C LEU A 194 -19.48 -3.49 3.23
N ILE A 195 -18.58 -3.13 2.32
CA ILE A 195 -17.13 -3.15 2.61
C ILE A 195 -16.72 -1.98 3.49
N GLU A 196 -17.28 -0.80 3.28
CA GLU A 196 -17.03 0.37 4.13
C GLU A 196 -17.41 0.07 5.60
N ASP A 197 -18.59 -0.52 5.82
CA ASP A 197 -19.10 -0.83 7.15
C ASP A 197 -18.46 -2.08 7.76
N HIS A 198 -18.20 -3.11 6.95
CA HIS A 198 -17.85 -4.46 7.41
C HIS A 198 -16.57 -5.04 6.78
N HIS A 199 -15.54 -4.23 6.58
CA HIS A 199 -14.22 -4.67 6.07
C HIS A 199 -13.61 -5.86 6.83
N HIS A 200 -13.96 -6.07 8.11
CA HIS A 200 -13.48 -7.17 8.94
C HIS A 200 -14.07 -8.55 8.57
N LEU A 201 -15.12 -8.59 7.73
CA LEU A 201 -15.70 -9.85 7.26
C LEU A 201 -14.85 -10.55 6.20
N VAL A 202 -13.84 -9.88 5.66
CA VAL A 202 -13.05 -10.38 4.54
C VAL A 202 -11.70 -10.90 5.02
N ASP A 203 -11.48 -12.21 4.88
CA ASP A 203 -10.21 -12.84 5.25
C ASP A 203 -9.22 -12.85 4.09
N PHE A 204 -9.72 -12.98 2.86
CA PHE A 204 -8.91 -13.18 1.67
C PHE A 204 -9.59 -12.59 0.43
N VAL A 205 -8.83 -11.90 -0.42
CA VAL A 205 -9.33 -11.29 -1.65
C VAL A 205 -8.72 -11.97 -2.87
N ILE A 206 -9.56 -12.36 -3.83
CA ILE A 206 -9.15 -12.87 -5.14
C ILE A 206 -9.56 -11.84 -6.18
N THR A 207 -8.61 -11.38 -7.00
CA THR A 207 -8.91 -10.45 -8.10
C THR A 207 -8.75 -11.13 -9.45
N LEU A 208 -9.77 -11.02 -10.31
CA LEU A 208 -9.76 -11.48 -11.69
C LEU A 208 -9.69 -10.25 -12.62
N GLY A 209 -8.53 -10.02 -13.25
CA GLY A 209 -8.36 -8.89 -14.16
C GLY A 209 -6.91 -8.44 -14.33
N GLY A 210 -6.72 -7.12 -14.47
CA GLY A 210 -5.39 -6.51 -14.60
C GLY A 210 -5.02 -5.68 -13.36
N ASP A 211 -3.95 -4.90 -13.49
CA ASP A 211 -3.47 -4.03 -12.40
C ASP A 211 -4.55 -3.04 -11.92
N GLY A 212 -5.43 -2.57 -12.82
CA GLY A 212 -6.56 -1.70 -12.45
C GLY A 212 -7.58 -2.35 -11.50
N THR A 213 -7.73 -3.68 -11.54
CA THR A 213 -8.56 -4.43 -10.58
C THR A 213 -7.89 -4.49 -9.21
N VAL A 214 -6.56 -4.60 -9.16
CA VAL A 214 -5.78 -4.56 -7.91
C VAL A 214 -5.84 -3.16 -7.27
N LEU A 215 -5.77 -2.11 -8.08
CA LEU A 215 -6.02 -0.74 -7.61
C LEU A 215 -7.45 -0.56 -7.07
N TYR A 216 -8.43 -1.22 -7.69
CA TYR A 216 -9.80 -1.26 -7.16
C TYR A 216 -9.85 -1.92 -5.78
N ALA A 217 -9.13 -3.03 -5.57
CA ALA A 217 -9.03 -3.66 -4.26
C ALA A 217 -8.41 -2.70 -3.23
N SER A 218 -7.28 -2.05 -3.55
CA SER A 218 -6.66 -1.07 -2.63
C SER A 218 -7.60 0.07 -2.28
N TRP A 219 -8.38 0.54 -3.26
CA TRP A 219 -9.36 1.60 -3.08
C TRP A 219 -10.54 1.18 -2.18
N LEU A 220 -11.06 -0.04 -2.33
CA LEU A 220 -12.14 -0.54 -1.49
C LEU A 220 -11.72 -0.63 -0.01
N PHE A 221 -10.47 -1.02 0.24
CA PHE A 221 -9.94 -1.18 1.59
C PHE A 221 -9.11 0.06 2.02
N GLN A 222 -9.81 1.14 2.38
CA GLN A 222 -9.19 2.39 2.89
C GLN A 222 -8.54 2.25 4.29
N ARG A 223 -8.56 1.06 4.89
CA ARG A 223 -7.88 0.74 6.14
C ARG A 223 -7.06 -0.52 5.95
N VAL A 224 -7.25 -1.51 6.81
CA VAL A 224 -6.60 -2.81 6.75
C VAL A 224 -6.99 -3.53 5.47
N VAL A 225 -6.00 -3.94 4.69
CA VAL A 225 -6.17 -4.71 3.46
C VAL A 225 -5.93 -6.19 3.75
N PRO A 226 -6.91 -7.09 3.51
CA PRO A 226 -6.68 -8.54 3.55
C PRO A 226 -5.66 -8.98 2.49
N PRO A 227 -5.02 -10.14 2.63
CA PRO A 227 -4.15 -10.67 1.58
C PRO A 227 -4.88 -10.76 0.23
N VAL A 228 -4.29 -10.16 -0.80
CA VAL A 228 -4.86 -10.08 -2.14
C VAL A 228 -4.08 -10.99 -3.08
N LEU A 229 -4.76 -11.98 -3.66
CA LEU A 229 -4.23 -12.85 -4.71
C LEU A 229 -4.80 -12.44 -6.06
N SER A 230 -3.91 -12.12 -7.00
CA SER A 230 -4.30 -11.48 -8.26
C SER A 230 -3.97 -12.31 -9.49
N PHE A 231 -5.03 -12.77 -10.17
CA PHE A 231 -4.97 -13.49 -11.43
C PHE A 231 -5.00 -12.55 -12.64
N SER A 232 -4.04 -12.71 -13.55
CA SER A 232 -4.04 -12.10 -14.88
C SER A 232 -4.84 -12.94 -15.86
N LEU A 233 -5.63 -12.28 -16.72
CA LEU A 233 -6.47 -12.91 -17.75
C LEU A 233 -5.93 -12.70 -19.17
N GLY A 234 -4.64 -12.38 -19.27
CA GLY A 234 -3.96 -11.95 -20.47
C GLY A 234 -2.49 -11.75 -20.15
N SER A 235 -1.89 -10.64 -20.60
CA SER A 235 -0.50 -10.34 -20.22
C SER A 235 -0.39 -10.07 -18.71
N LEU A 236 0.56 -10.74 -18.05
CA LEU A 236 0.97 -10.46 -16.67
C LEU A 236 1.35 -8.98 -16.49
N GLY A 237 0.77 -8.35 -15.46
CA GLY A 237 1.02 -6.97 -15.08
C GLY A 237 2.10 -6.82 -14.00
N PHE A 238 2.26 -5.60 -13.49
CA PHE A 238 3.18 -5.35 -12.38
C PHE A 238 2.61 -5.78 -11.03
N LEU A 239 1.28 -5.86 -10.91
CA LEU A 239 0.58 -6.28 -9.69
C LEU A 239 -0.04 -7.66 -9.80
N THR A 240 -0.52 -8.05 -10.97
CA THR A 240 -1.03 -9.41 -11.22
C THR A 240 0.13 -10.41 -11.38
N LYS A 241 0.13 -11.48 -10.56
CA LYS A 241 1.27 -12.41 -10.47
C LYS A 241 0.94 -13.84 -10.85
N PHE A 242 -0.34 -14.19 -10.89
CA PHE A 242 -0.78 -15.55 -11.14
C PHE A 242 -1.47 -15.62 -12.49
N ASP A 243 -1.19 -16.67 -13.25
CA ASP A 243 -1.95 -16.97 -14.46
C ASP A 243 -3.29 -17.60 -14.05
N PHE A 244 -4.37 -17.18 -14.72
CA PHE A 244 -5.69 -17.73 -14.45
C PHE A 244 -5.82 -19.17 -14.92
N ASP A 245 -5.07 -19.60 -15.95
CA ASP A 245 -5.14 -20.99 -16.44
C ASP A 245 -4.81 -22.00 -15.32
N ASP A 246 -3.96 -21.61 -14.36
CA ASP A 246 -3.53 -22.42 -13.22
C ASP A 246 -4.27 -22.08 -11.90
N TYR A 247 -5.47 -21.45 -11.96
CA TYR A 247 -6.14 -20.94 -10.76
C TYR A 247 -6.43 -22.01 -9.71
N LYS A 248 -6.85 -23.21 -10.13
CA LYS A 248 -7.22 -24.31 -9.22
C LYS A 248 -6.02 -24.78 -8.40
N GLU A 249 -4.90 -25.06 -9.07
CA GLU A 249 -3.66 -25.46 -8.39
C GLU A 249 -3.17 -24.34 -7.47
N THR A 250 -3.16 -23.10 -7.98
CA THR A 250 -2.70 -21.93 -7.24
C THR A 250 -3.49 -21.72 -5.95
N LEU A 251 -4.84 -21.73 -6.02
CA LEU A 251 -5.69 -21.55 -4.84
C LEU A 251 -5.60 -22.74 -3.88
N GLN A 252 -5.55 -23.96 -4.41
CA GLN A 252 -5.40 -25.15 -3.58
C GLN A 252 -4.10 -25.11 -2.77
N ARG A 253 -2.98 -24.75 -3.41
CA ARG A 253 -1.68 -24.58 -2.73
C ARG A 253 -1.73 -23.42 -1.74
N ALA A 254 -2.32 -22.29 -2.10
CA ALA A 254 -2.44 -21.13 -1.22
C ALA A 254 -3.18 -21.47 0.09
N PHE A 255 -4.27 -22.24 0.02
CA PHE A 255 -5.06 -22.60 1.21
C PHE A 255 -4.49 -23.79 1.99
N THR A 256 -3.69 -24.68 1.36
CA THR A 256 -3.13 -25.88 2.02
C THR A 256 -1.71 -25.67 2.55
N GLU A 257 -0.82 -25.12 1.73
CA GLU A 257 0.59 -24.87 2.06
C GLU A 257 0.79 -23.50 2.72
N GLY A 258 -0.15 -22.58 2.51
CA GLY A 258 -0.05 -21.18 2.92
C GLY A 258 0.46 -20.26 1.81
N VAL A 259 0.44 -18.96 2.08
CA VAL A 259 0.79 -17.90 1.11
C VAL A 259 2.01 -17.13 1.56
N THR A 260 2.81 -16.66 0.59
CA THR A 260 3.85 -15.65 0.87
C THR A 260 3.27 -14.27 0.54
N VAL A 261 3.47 -13.29 1.43
CA VAL A 261 2.93 -11.94 1.27
C VAL A 261 4.06 -10.91 1.12
N SER A 262 3.94 -10.06 0.11
CA SER A 262 4.74 -8.87 -0.10
C SER A 262 3.93 -7.64 0.30
N LEU A 263 4.38 -6.92 1.33
CA LEU A 263 3.77 -5.67 1.74
C LEU A 263 4.26 -4.54 0.83
N ARG A 264 3.32 -3.81 0.22
CA ARG A 264 3.60 -2.65 -0.62
C ARG A 264 3.24 -1.37 0.11
N LEU A 265 4.10 -0.36 0.00
CA LEU A 265 3.84 0.98 0.52
C LEU A 265 2.56 1.54 -0.12
N ARG A 266 1.73 2.17 0.71
CA ARG A 266 0.64 3.05 0.30
C ARG A 266 0.90 4.45 0.85
N PHE A 267 0.32 5.47 0.21
CA PHE A 267 0.25 6.79 0.81
C PHE A 267 -1.08 6.99 1.52
N GLU A 268 -1.02 7.69 2.65
CA GLU A 268 -2.15 8.38 3.23
C GLU A 268 -2.11 9.84 2.74
N CYS A 269 -3.13 10.23 2.00
CA CYS A 269 -3.28 11.58 1.49
C CYS A 269 -4.47 12.28 2.16
N THR A 270 -4.25 13.46 2.72
CA THR A 270 -5.31 14.27 3.33
C THR A 270 -5.42 15.61 2.61
N VAL A 271 -6.62 15.92 2.11
CA VAL A 271 -6.94 17.24 1.54
C VAL A 271 -7.19 18.21 2.69
N MET A 272 -6.46 19.31 2.68
CA MET A 272 -6.51 20.37 3.67
C MET A 272 -7.10 21.62 3.03
N ARG A 273 -8.20 22.11 3.60
CA ARG A 273 -8.93 23.28 3.11
C ARG A 273 -8.56 24.52 3.88
N SER A 274 -8.26 25.59 3.16
CA SER A 274 -7.97 26.89 3.76
C SER A 274 -9.20 27.43 4.49
N ARG A 275 -9.03 27.80 5.77
CA ARG A 275 -10.09 28.45 6.54
C ARG A 275 -10.12 29.94 6.23
N ARG A 276 -11.32 30.48 6.02
CA ARG A 276 -11.50 31.92 5.90
C ARG A 276 -11.29 32.57 7.27
N ARG A 277 -10.43 33.59 7.34
CA ARG A 277 -10.30 34.44 8.53
C ARG A 277 -11.63 35.17 8.79
N SER A 278 -11.94 35.40 10.07
CA SER A 278 -13.09 36.20 10.49
C SER A 278 -12.94 37.64 9.99
N SER A 279 -14.06 38.29 9.66
CA SER A 279 -14.15 39.54 8.88
C SER A 279 -13.68 40.83 9.60
N GLY A 280 -12.60 40.78 10.39
CA GLY A 280 -12.10 41.93 11.16
C GLY A 280 -10.59 41.96 11.40
N GLN A 281 -9.82 41.02 10.86
CA GLN A 281 -8.35 41.07 10.91
C GLN A 281 -7.78 41.91 9.77
N PRO A 282 -6.64 42.61 9.96
CA PRO A 282 -6.00 43.37 8.91
C PRO A 282 -5.73 42.49 7.68
N GLN A 283 -5.84 43.10 6.50
CA GLN A 283 -5.70 42.49 5.19
C GLN A 283 -4.22 42.20 4.90
N ILE A 284 -3.60 41.34 5.71
CA ILE A 284 -2.27 40.80 5.45
C ILE A 284 -2.43 39.82 4.28
N GLU A 285 -1.62 40.00 3.24
CA GLU A 285 -1.56 39.04 2.12
C GLU A 285 -1.20 37.67 2.69
N ARG A 286 -2.02 36.67 2.40
CA ARG A 286 -1.80 35.31 2.92
C ARG A 286 -0.72 34.67 2.07
N ASP A 287 0.31 34.15 2.74
CA ASP A 287 1.31 33.30 2.12
C ASP A 287 1.15 31.88 2.64
N LEU A 288 1.09 30.92 1.71
CA LEU A 288 0.96 29.51 2.05
C LEU A 288 2.23 28.99 2.73
N ALA A 289 3.41 29.50 2.35
CA ALA A 289 4.66 29.11 2.99
C ALA A 289 4.68 29.52 4.47
N GLU A 290 4.32 30.77 4.79
CA GLU A 290 4.23 31.23 6.18
C GLU A 290 3.19 30.44 6.99
N GLU A 291 2.04 30.09 6.40
CA GLU A 291 1.00 29.30 7.07
C GLU A 291 1.40 27.84 7.37
N LEU A 292 2.36 27.28 6.61
CA LEU A 292 2.77 25.87 6.74
C LEU A 292 4.10 25.67 7.48
N ILE A 293 5.06 26.57 7.29
CA ILE A 293 6.42 26.45 7.82
C ILE A 293 6.89 27.69 8.59
N GLY A 294 6.09 28.75 8.67
CA GLY A 294 6.46 29.99 9.36
C GLY A 294 6.34 29.90 10.88
N GLU A 295 6.85 30.94 11.56
CA GLU A 295 6.81 31.07 13.03
C GLU A 295 5.36 31.16 13.59
N GLU A 296 4.36 31.43 12.75
CA GLU A 296 2.92 31.43 13.10
C GLU A 296 2.26 30.03 13.05
N SER A 297 3.02 28.98 12.71
CA SER A 297 2.50 27.60 12.58
C SER A 297 2.00 27.00 13.89
N ASP A 298 2.41 27.55 15.04
CA ASP A 298 2.24 26.88 16.33
C ASP A 298 0.90 27.10 17.07
N ASP A 299 0.02 28.03 16.65
CA ASP A 299 -1.22 28.30 17.43
C ASP A 299 -2.50 28.61 16.63
N ASN A 300 -2.42 28.78 15.31
CA ASN A 300 -3.60 29.06 14.48
C ASN A 300 -3.94 27.88 13.57
N VAL A 301 -5.13 27.28 13.76
CA VAL A 301 -5.66 26.28 12.82
C VAL A 301 -6.07 26.99 11.51
N THR A 302 -5.10 27.22 10.63
CA THR A 302 -5.27 27.89 9.32
C THR A 302 -6.05 27.03 8.33
N HIS A 303 -6.01 25.71 8.50
CA HIS A 303 -6.63 24.75 7.59
C HIS A 303 -7.43 23.69 8.34
N SER A 304 -8.45 23.12 7.67
CA SER A 304 -9.20 21.96 8.16
C SER A 304 -9.08 20.77 7.21
N PRO A 305 -8.97 19.53 7.74
CA PRO A 305 -9.05 18.34 6.90
C PRO A 305 -10.47 18.22 6.29
N ASP A 306 -10.53 17.83 5.03
CA ASP A 306 -11.77 17.57 4.28
C ASP A 306 -11.94 16.07 4.02
N LYS A 307 -11.15 15.52 3.09
CA LYS A 307 -11.18 14.09 2.73
C LYS A 307 -9.80 13.45 2.91
N MET A 308 -9.82 12.15 3.19
CA MET A 308 -8.63 11.32 3.35
C MET A 308 -8.72 10.09 2.45
N PHE A 309 -7.61 9.77 1.78
CA PHE A 309 -7.50 8.61 0.90
C PHE A 309 -6.24 7.82 1.17
N GLN A 310 -6.35 6.50 1.07
CA GLN A 310 -5.24 5.58 0.99
C GLN A 310 -5.05 5.15 -0.47
N ILE A 311 -3.87 5.39 -1.01
CA ILE A 311 -3.54 5.13 -2.41
C ILE A 311 -2.31 4.23 -2.55
N LEU A 312 -2.29 3.38 -3.57
CA LEU A 312 -1.22 2.42 -3.81
C LEU A 312 -0.16 2.94 -4.77
N ASN A 313 -0.55 3.68 -5.80
CA ASN A 313 0.34 4.08 -6.88
C ASN A 313 0.80 5.52 -6.73
N GLU A 314 -0.08 6.48 -7.00
CA GLU A 314 0.30 7.90 -7.04
C GLU A 314 -0.83 8.86 -6.75
N ILE A 315 -0.43 10.05 -6.27
CA ILE A 315 -1.24 11.26 -6.31
C ILE A 315 -0.69 12.17 -7.39
N VAL A 316 -1.59 12.69 -8.22
CA VAL A 316 -1.27 13.66 -9.26
C VAL A 316 -1.98 14.96 -8.94
N VAL A 317 -1.24 16.05 -8.82
CA VAL A 317 -1.81 17.40 -8.73
C VAL A 317 -1.58 18.09 -10.07
N ASP A 318 -2.64 18.32 -10.84
CA ASP A 318 -2.59 18.85 -12.20
C ASP A 318 -3.44 20.11 -12.39
N ARG A 319 -3.19 20.84 -13.48
CA ARG A 319 -3.94 22.06 -13.85
C ARG A 319 -5.41 21.81 -14.20
N GLY A 320 -5.77 20.56 -14.46
CA GLY A 320 -7.10 20.17 -14.91
C GLY A 320 -7.59 20.77 -16.21
N PRO A 321 -8.86 21.21 -16.27
CA PRO A 321 -9.41 21.75 -17.51
C PRO A 321 -8.81 23.13 -17.86
N ASN A 322 -8.05 23.74 -16.94
CA ASN A 322 -7.51 25.08 -17.13
C ASN A 322 -6.48 25.10 -18.26
N PRO A 323 -6.53 26.08 -19.18
CA PRO A 323 -5.60 26.16 -20.32
C PRO A 323 -4.21 26.64 -19.91
N THR A 324 -4.08 27.29 -18.76
CA THR A 324 -2.82 27.77 -18.21
C THR A 324 -2.16 26.72 -17.32
N MET A 325 -0.83 26.80 -17.19
CA MET A 325 -0.08 25.93 -16.27
C MET A 325 -0.53 26.11 -14.82
N SER A 326 -0.48 25.02 -14.05
CA SER A 326 -0.69 25.06 -12.60
C SER A 326 0.50 25.72 -11.92
N SER A 327 0.24 26.51 -10.88
CA SER A 327 1.25 27.01 -9.94
C SER A 327 1.09 26.23 -8.65
N LEU A 328 2.15 25.53 -8.24
CA LEU A 328 2.14 24.62 -7.10
C LEU A 328 3.37 24.88 -6.23
N GLU A 329 3.21 24.77 -4.92
CA GLU A 329 4.30 24.82 -3.96
C GLU A 329 4.44 23.47 -3.27
N ILE A 330 5.68 23.01 -3.16
CA ILE A 330 6.01 21.72 -2.58
C ILE A 330 6.82 21.95 -1.32
N PHE A 331 6.34 21.39 -0.22
CA PHE A 331 6.99 21.41 1.08
C PHE A 331 7.30 19.99 1.52
N GLY A 332 8.45 19.80 2.16
CA GLY A 332 8.85 18.54 2.77
C GLY A 332 9.19 18.78 4.23
N ASP A 333 8.48 18.09 5.14
CA ASP A 333 8.51 18.38 6.57
C ASP A 333 8.32 19.88 6.83
N ASP A 334 9.31 20.58 7.37
CA ASP A 334 9.23 22.00 7.72
C ASP A 334 10.03 22.88 6.72
N GLU A 335 10.32 22.36 5.53
CA GLU A 335 11.10 23.04 4.51
C GLU A 335 10.31 23.24 3.21
N HIS A 336 10.39 24.45 2.64
CA HIS A 336 9.92 24.70 1.27
C HIS A 336 10.94 24.16 0.27
N PHE A 337 10.54 23.16 -0.51
CA PHE A 337 11.43 22.52 -1.48
C PHE A 337 11.55 23.34 -2.75
N THR A 338 10.42 23.63 -3.39
CA THR A 338 10.38 24.39 -4.64
C THR A 338 8.95 24.74 -5.04
N SER A 339 8.82 25.82 -5.80
CA SER A 339 7.59 26.21 -6.47
C SER A 339 7.66 25.76 -7.94
N VAL A 340 6.61 25.12 -8.43
CA VAL A 340 6.55 24.51 -9.75
C VAL A 340 5.46 25.17 -10.59
N GLN A 341 5.85 25.61 -11.78
CA GLN A 341 4.93 25.94 -12.87
C GLN A 341 4.99 24.85 -13.93
N ALA A 342 3.91 24.07 -14.04
CA ALA A 342 3.86 22.86 -14.85
C ALA A 342 2.42 22.48 -15.23
N ASP A 343 2.26 21.46 -16.08
CA ASP A 343 0.96 20.81 -16.23
C ASP A 343 0.53 20.14 -14.91
N GLY A 344 1.49 19.70 -14.11
CA GLY A 344 1.25 19.19 -12.76
C GLY A 344 2.48 18.56 -12.12
N VAL A 345 2.27 17.87 -11.00
CA VAL A 345 3.27 17.12 -10.24
C VAL A 345 2.68 15.75 -9.87
N CYS A 346 3.49 14.71 -9.99
CA CYS A 346 3.18 13.33 -9.63
C CYS A 346 4.04 12.92 -8.43
N VAL A 347 3.39 12.43 -7.37
CA VAL A 347 4.05 11.79 -6.22
C VAL A 347 3.66 10.33 -6.19
N ALA A 348 4.62 9.44 -6.41
CA ALA A 348 4.40 8.01 -6.57
C ALA A 348 5.11 7.17 -5.53
N THR A 349 4.48 6.07 -5.15
CA THR A 349 5.12 5.00 -4.38
C THR A 349 6.10 4.23 -5.29
N PRO A 350 6.95 3.36 -4.73
CA PRO A 350 7.77 2.46 -5.53
C PRO A 350 6.93 1.53 -6.43
N THR A 351 5.71 1.20 -6.00
CA THR A 351 4.75 0.42 -6.79
C THR A 351 4.18 1.24 -7.96
N GLY A 352 3.84 2.53 -7.71
CA GLY A 352 3.42 3.46 -8.75
C GLY A 352 4.53 3.90 -9.71
N SER A 353 5.79 3.54 -9.43
CA SER A 353 6.94 3.91 -10.27
C SER A 353 6.82 3.43 -11.72
N THR A 354 6.09 2.34 -11.96
CA THR A 354 5.81 1.73 -13.27
C THR A 354 4.53 2.24 -13.93
N ALA A 355 3.74 3.08 -13.24
CA ALA A 355 2.46 3.59 -13.70
C ALA A 355 2.63 5.01 -14.30
N TYR A 356 1.82 5.99 -13.88
CA TYR A 356 1.84 7.33 -14.47
C TYR A 356 3.18 8.05 -14.26
N ASN A 357 3.87 7.77 -13.15
CA ASN A 357 5.22 8.29 -12.89
C ASN A 357 6.22 7.94 -14.01
N LEU A 358 6.19 6.71 -14.53
CA LEU A 358 7.07 6.31 -15.63
C LEU A 358 6.79 7.12 -16.89
N ALA A 359 5.51 7.32 -17.21
CA ALA A 359 5.08 8.10 -18.37
C ALA A 359 5.47 9.59 -18.26
N ALA A 360 5.48 10.14 -17.04
CA ALA A 360 5.93 11.50 -16.75
C ALA A 360 7.46 11.67 -16.78
N GLY A 361 8.23 10.59 -17.03
CA GLY A 361 9.70 10.62 -17.06
C GLY A 361 10.38 10.34 -15.73
N GLY A 362 9.63 9.84 -14.74
CA GLY A 362 10.16 9.40 -13.45
C GLY A 362 10.92 8.07 -13.54
N SER A 363 11.73 7.77 -12.52
CA SER A 363 12.54 6.54 -12.48
C SER A 363 11.72 5.32 -12.05
N LEU A 364 12.11 4.15 -12.54
CA LEU A 364 11.65 2.85 -12.03
C LEU A 364 12.26 2.58 -10.65
N SER A 365 11.45 2.09 -9.71
CA SER A 365 11.91 1.71 -8.37
C SER A 365 11.47 0.30 -8.01
N HIS A 366 12.31 -0.43 -7.29
CA HIS A 366 11.95 -1.74 -6.77
C HIS A 366 10.88 -1.59 -5.67
N PRO A 367 9.83 -2.43 -5.62
CA PRO A 367 8.70 -2.25 -4.68
C PRO A 367 9.09 -2.29 -3.19
N GLU A 368 10.22 -2.90 -2.86
CA GLU A 368 10.75 -2.99 -1.48
C GLU A 368 11.60 -1.77 -1.08
N ASN A 369 11.87 -0.83 -2.00
CA ASN A 369 12.63 0.38 -1.68
C ASN A 369 11.78 1.33 -0.83
N PRO A 370 12.27 1.80 0.33
CA PRO A 370 11.53 2.72 1.20
C PRO A 370 11.66 4.17 0.74
N VAL A 371 11.07 4.48 -0.41
CA VAL A 371 11.23 5.79 -1.07
C VAL A 371 9.92 6.34 -1.62
N ILE A 372 9.86 7.66 -1.76
CA ILE A 372 8.83 8.42 -2.47
C ILE A 372 9.47 8.97 -3.75
N LEU A 373 8.74 8.90 -4.86
CA LEU A 373 9.16 9.45 -6.15
C LEU A 373 8.37 10.73 -6.41
N LEU A 374 9.07 11.83 -6.71
CA LEU A 374 8.49 13.12 -7.04
C LEU A 374 8.89 13.51 -8.47
N THR A 375 7.93 13.61 -9.37
CA THR A 375 8.15 13.85 -10.80
C THR A 375 7.23 14.98 -11.28
N ALA A 376 7.78 16.04 -11.87
CA ALA A 376 6.95 17.07 -12.49
C ALA A 376 6.48 16.65 -13.88
N ILE A 377 5.28 17.09 -14.26
CA ILE A 377 4.63 16.79 -15.54
C ILE A 377 4.76 18.02 -16.41
N CYS A 378 5.56 17.93 -17.47
CA CYS A 378 5.79 19.04 -18.43
C CYS A 378 6.12 20.37 -17.73
N ALA A 379 7.10 20.37 -16.81
CA ALA A 379 7.50 21.58 -16.09
C ALA A 379 8.11 22.63 -17.03
N HIS A 380 7.70 23.89 -16.86
CA HIS A 380 8.28 25.03 -17.55
C HIS A 380 9.66 25.40 -16.97
N THR A 381 9.97 24.93 -15.75
CA THR A 381 11.26 25.12 -15.11
C THR A 381 12.27 24.09 -15.62
N LEU A 382 13.29 24.54 -16.35
CA LEU A 382 14.32 23.68 -16.98
C LEU A 382 15.15 22.83 -15.99
N ASN A 383 15.13 23.19 -14.71
CA ASN A 383 15.95 22.55 -13.67
C ASN A 383 15.19 21.51 -12.85
N PHE A 384 13.88 21.33 -13.03
CA PHE A 384 13.13 20.34 -12.28
C PHE A 384 13.43 18.94 -12.83
N ARG A 385 14.12 18.11 -12.04
CA ARG A 385 14.39 16.70 -12.35
C ARG A 385 13.59 15.80 -11.40
N PRO A 386 13.27 14.55 -11.79
CA PRO A 386 12.67 13.60 -10.87
C PRO A 386 13.52 13.43 -9.60
N ILE A 387 12.87 13.50 -8.43
CA ILE A 387 13.50 13.44 -7.11
C ILE A 387 13.07 12.16 -6.41
N ILE A 388 14.01 11.52 -5.72
CA ILE A 388 13.76 10.36 -4.86
C ILE A 388 13.94 10.82 -3.41
N LEU A 389 12.90 10.66 -2.60
CA LEU A 389 12.83 11.10 -1.22
C LEU A 389 12.65 9.90 -0.28
N PRO A 390 13.03 9.99 1.01
CA PRO A 390 12.77 8.92 1.97
C PRO A 390 11.26 8.75 2.22
N ASP A 391 10.81 7.54 2.56
CA ASP A 391 9.39 7.25 2.90
C ASP A 391 8.91 7.86 4.23
N THR A 392 9.84 8.39 5.05
CA THR A 392 9.54 9.02 6.34
C THR A 392 9.19 10.51 6.25
N ILE A 393 9.36 11.13 5.08
CA ILE A 393 9.07 12.57 4.89
C ILE A 393 7.56 12.80 4.75
N VAL A 394 7.07 13.90 5.32
CA VAL A 394 5.71 14.38 5.06
C VAL A 394 5.76 15.42 3.96
N LEU A 395 5.18 15.10 2.80
CA LEU A 395 5.08 16.05 1.69
C LEU A 395 3.78 16.82 1.76
N ARG A 396 3.84 18.12 1.47
CA ARG A 396 2.66 18.96 1.27
C ARG A 396 2.75 19.61 -0.10
N ILE A 397 1.71 19.44 -0.91
CA ILE A 397 1.59 20.09 -2.22
C ILE A 397 0.40 21.02 -2.16
N GLY A 398 0.65 22.32 -2.27
CA GLY A 398 -0.38 23.33 -2.18
C GLY A 398 -0.48 24.23 -3.39
N VAL A 399 -1.64 24.85 -3.54
CA VAL A 399 -1.87 25.90 -4.53
C VAL A 399 -1.67 27.23 -3.82
N PRO A 400 -0.69 28.07 -4.21
CA PRO A 400 -0.42 29.33 -3.53
C PRO A 400 -1.59 30.31 -3.70
N TYR A 401 -1.74 31.27 -2.79
CA TYR A 401 -2.87 32.22 -2.78
C TYR A 401 -2.90 33.15 -4.00
N ASP A 402 -1.74 33.42 -4.61
CA ASP A 402 -1.59 34.24 -5.81
C ASP A 402 -1.78 33.44 -7.12
N ALA A 403 -2.06 32.13 -7.02
CA ALA A 403 -2.32 31.27 -8.17
C ALA A 403 -3.53 31.77 -8.97
N ARG A 404 -3.34 31.91 -10.30
CA ARG A 404 -4.40 32.40 -11.20
C ARG A 404 -5.56 31.42 -11.38
N THR A 405 -5.32 30.13 -11.20
CA THR A 405 -6.30 29.07 -11.42
C THR A 405 -6.20 28.01 -10.33
N SER A 406 -7.31 27.31 -10.08
CA SER A 406 -7.33 26.11 -9.25
C SER A 406 -6.49 24.99 -9.87
N SER A 407 -6.12 24.03 -9.03
CA SER A 407 -5.51 22.77 -9.47
C SER A 407 -6.40 21.61 -9.03
N TRP A 408 -6.06 20.39 -9.42
CA TRP A 408 -6.86 19.21 -9.13
C TRP A 408 -5.97 18.08 -8.64
N ALA A 409 -6.29 17.51 -7.49
CA ALA A 409 -5.66 16.32 -6.96
C ALA A 409 -6.43 15.08 -7.42
N SER A 410 -5.71 14.14 -8.04
CA SER A 410 -6.19 12.83 -8.48
C SER A 410 -5.52 11.74 -7.66
N PHE A 411 -6.31 10.80 -7.13
CA PHE A 411 -5.86 9.72 -6.24
C PHE A 411 -5.98 8.38 -6.98
N ASP A 412 -4.85 7.72 -7.27
CA ASP A 412 -4.78 6.48 -8.07
C ASP A 412 -5.56 6.54 -9.42
N GLY A 413 -5.73 7.74 -9.98
CA GLY A 413 -6.47 7.96 -11.22
C GLY A 413 -7.99 7.77 -11.13
N ARG A 414 -8.57 7.87 -9.93
CA ARG A 414 -9.99 7.55 -9.67
C ARG A 414 -10.80 8.72 -9.16
N GLU A 415 -10.54 9.11 -7.93
CA GLU A 415 -11.20 10.25 -7.30
C GLU A 415 -10.42 11.50 -7.62
N ARG A 416 -11.14 12.57 -7.94
CA ARG A 416 -10.53 13.85 -8.29
C ARG A 416 -11.16 14.98 -7.48
N ILE A 417 -10.32 15.78 -6.85
CA ILE A 417 -10.74 16.87 -5.98
C ILE A 417 -10.07 18.15 -6.45
N GLU A 418 -10.89 19.18 -6.67
CA GLU A 418 -10.39 20.51 -6.96
C GLU A 418 -9.75 21.13 -5.71
N LEU A 419 -8.55 21.69 -5.87
CA LEU A 419 -7.80 22.47 -4.88
C LEU A 419 -7.86 23.93 -5.29
N HIS A 420 -8.45 24.75 -4.42
CA HIS A 420 -8.49 26.19 -4.61
C HIS A 420 -7.20 26.84 -4.11
N PRO A 421 -6.89 28.09 -4.51
CA PRO A 421 -5.79 28.85 -3.91
C PRO A 421 -5.86 28.84 -2.37
N GLY A 422 -4.76 28.46 -1.74
CA GLY A 422 -4.64 28.19 -0.30
C GLY A 422 -4.87 26.75 0.11
N ASP A 423 -5.54 25.92 -0.68
CA ASP A 423 -5.71 24.50 -0.35
C ASP A 423 -4.41 23.71 -0.62
N TYR A 424 -4.19 22.65 0.15
CA TYR A 424 -3.06 21.75 -0.07
C TYR A 424 -3.42 20.29 0.25
N VAL A 425 -2.58 19.37 -0.22
CA VAL A 425 -2.68 17.94 0.11
C VAL A 425 -1.44 17.53 0.89
N THR A 426 -1.66 16.92 2.06
CA THR A 426 -0.61 16.26 2.84
C THR A 426 -0.48 14.81 2.40
N ILE A 427 0.74 14.35 2.17
CA ILE A 427 1.07 13.01 1.67
C ILE A 427 2.10 12.41 2.63
N SER A 428 1.81 11.22 3.15
CA SER A 428 2.71 10.50 4.05
C SER A 428 2.62 8.99 3.83
N ALA A 429 3.61 8.23 4.27
CA ALA A 429 3.53 6.78 4.27
C ALA A 429 2.34 6.30 5.13
N SER A 430 1.53 5.41 4.55
CA SER A 430 0.39 4.83 5.24
C SER A 430 0.83 3.77 6.25
N ARG A 431 0.16 3.74 7.41
CA ARG A 431 0.25 2.64 8.37
C ARG A 431 -0.34 1.32 7.85
N PHE A 432 -1.16 1.41 6.80
CA PHE A 432 -1.89 0.28 6.22
C PHE A 432 -1.26 -0.10 4.86
N PRO A 433 -0.20 -0.93 4.84
CA PRO A 433 0.40 -1.38 3.59
C PRO A 433 -0.54 -2.33 2.84
N PHE A 434 -0.37 -2.41 1.53
CA PHE A 434 -1.12 -3.33 0.69
C PHE A 434 -0.47 -4.72 0.71
N ALA A 435 -1.23 -5.74 1.13
CA ALA A 435 -0.76 -7.11 1.27
C ALA A 435 -0.94 -7.90 -0.04
N ASN A 436 0.08 -7.92 -0.89
CA ASN A 436 0.03 -8.66 -2.15
C ASN A 436 0.54 -10.09 -1.96
N VAL A 437 -0.24 -11.09 -2.36
CA VAL A 437 0.20 -12.49 -2.39
C VAL A 437 1.14 -12.69 -3.57
N ILE A 438 2.26 -13.35 -3.33
CA ILE A 438 3.26 -13.64 -4.36
C ILE A 438 3.43 -15.15 -4.53
N PRO A 439 3.80 -15.62 -5.74
CA PRO A 439 4.17 -17.01 -5.96
C PRO A 439 5.32 -17.45 -5.03
N SER A 440 5.34 -18.74 -4.70
CA SER A 440 6.41 -19.30 -3.85
C SER A 440 7.73 -19.32 -4.63
N GLY A 441 8.70 -18.46 -4.28
CA GLY A 441 9.98 -18.37 -5.00
C GLY A 441 10.83 -17.12 -4.70
N HIS A 442 11.90 -16.91 -5.47
CA HIS A 442 12.84 -15.80 -5.31
C HIS A 442 12.26 -14.45 -5.78
N ARG A 443 11.73 -13.66 -4.83
CA ARG A 443 11.15 -12.31 -4.98
C ARG A 443 11.83 -11.38 -5.99
N SER A 444 13.16 -11.29 -5.92
CA SER A 444 13.94 -10.34 -6.72
C SER A 444 13.94 -10.68 -8.20
N TYR A 445 13.84 -11.97 -8.52
CA TYR A 445 13.82 -12.44 -9.90
C TYR A 445 12.48 -12.10 -10.58
N GLU A 446 11.37 -12.15 -9.84
CA GLU A 446 10.06 -11.81 -10.36
C GLU A 446 9.97 -10.36 -10.84
N TRP A 447 10.45 -9.39 -10.07
CA TRP A 447 10.38 -7.98 -10.48
C TRP A 447 11.16 -7.72 -11.77
N ILE A 448 12.38 -8.27 -11.88
CA ILE A 448 13.20 -8.16 -13.10
C ILE A 448 12.52 -8.84 -14.28
N GLN A 449 11.94 -10.03 -14.08
CA GLN A 449 11.19 -10.72 -15.14
C GLN A 449 9.97 -9.92 -15.59
N ASN A 450 9.22 -9.33 -14.67
CA ASN A 450 8.06 -8.50 -14.99
C ASN A 450 8.49 -7.27 -15.79
N ILE A 451 9.55 -6.56 -15.39
CA ILE A 451 10.11 -5.46 -16.19
C ILE A 451 10.56 -5.94 -17.57
N SER A 452 11.27 -7.06 -17.65
CA SER A 452 11.76 -7.61 -18.92
C SER A 452 10.62 -7.98 -19.86
N ARG A 453 9.53 -8.57 -19.35
CA ARG A 453 8.35 -8.95 -20.13
C ARG A 453 7.51 -7.74 -20.54
N THR A 454 7.22 -6.83 -19.61
CA THR A 454 6.29 -5.72 -19.85
C THR A 454 6.93 -4.57 -20.63
N LEU A 455 8.22 -4.28 -20.40
CA LEU A 455 8.94 -3.18 -21.07
C LEU A 455 9.88 -3.69 -22.18
N ASN A 456 9.88 -4.99 -22.51
CA ASN A 456 10.86 -5.62 -23.39
C ASN A 456 12.32 -5.29 -23.00
N TRP A 457 12.57 -5.12 -21.70
CA TRP A 457 13.87 -4.75 -21.17
C TRP A 457 14.86 -5.91 -21.39
N ASN A 458 16.08 -5.60 -21.87
CA ASN A 458 17.11 -6.56 -22.28
C ASN A 458 16.81 -7.42 -23.53
N SER A 459 15.82 -7.05 -24.36
CA SER A 459 15.56 -7.75 -25.64
C SER A 459 16.60 -7.49 -26.75
N ARG A 460 17.60 -6.62 -26.51
CA ARG A 460 18.66 -6.38 -27.51
C ARG A 460 19.51 -7.62 -27.71
N HIS A 461 19.57 -8.10 -28.95
CA HIS A 461 20.62 -9.04 -29.36
C HIS A 461 21.99 -8.45 -29.02
N ARG A 462 22.80 -9.23 -28.28
CA ARG A 462 24.20 -8.94 -27.99
C ARG A 462 24.86 -8.51 -29.32
N GLN A 463 25.41 -7.28 -29.38
CA GLN A 463 26.04 -6.76 -30.60
C GLN A 463 26.96 -7.84 -31.19
N GLN A 464 26.81 -8.09 -32.50
CA GLN A 464 27.69 -8.99 -33.24
C GLN A 464 29.15 -8.59 -32.99
N LYS A 465 30.02 -9.61 -32.87
CA LYS A 465 31.46 -9.48 -32.58
C LYS A 465 32.10 -8.35 -33.41
N PRO A 466 33.10 -7.64 -32.87
CA PRO A 466 33.83 -6.62 -33.62
C PRO A 466 34.36 -7.21 -34.94
N TYR A 467 34.31 -6.40 -36.00
CA TYR A 467 34.74 -6.74 -37.36
C TYR A 467 36.02 -7.60 -37.37
N ASP A 468 35.92 -8.82 -37.91
CA ASP A 468 37.08 -9.68 -38.16
C ASP A 468 38.01 -8.95 -39.15
N SER A 469 39.24 -8.67 -38.72
CA SER A 469 40.29 -7.97 -39.49
C SER A 469 40.89 -8.82 -40.63
N LYS A 470 40.07 -9.61 -41.33
CA LYS A 470 40.49 -10.51 -42.41
C LYS A 470 40.51 -9.86 -43.81
N TYR A 471 40.28 -8.55 -43.92
CA TYR A 471 40.24 -7.85 -45.21
C TYR A 471 41.28 -6.73 -45.37
N LEU A 472 42.33 -6.69 -44.54
CA LEU A 472 43.37 -5.64 -44.60
C LEU A 472 44.74 -6.10 -45.12
N GLU A 473 44.86 -7.28 -45.73
CA GLU A 473 46.09 -7.67 -46.44
C GLU A 473 45.81 -7.79 -47.95
N GLN A 474 46.00 -6.67 -48.67
CA GLN A 474 46.28 -6.72 -50.10
C GLN A 474 47.79 -6.97 -50.29
N PRO A 475 48.22 -8.01 -51.02
CA PRO A 475 49.57 -8.04 -51.54
C PRO A 475 49.66 -7.13 -52.77
N LYS A 476 50.60 -6.17 -52.69
CA LYS A 476 51.05 -5.36 -53.82
C LYS A 476 51.52 -6.27 -54.97
N ALA A 477 51.01 -6.01 -56.18
CA ALA A 477 51.60 -6.56 -57.40
C ALA A 477 52.98 -5.89 -57.67
N PRO A 478 53.94 -6.61 -58.28
CA PRO A 478 55.27 -6.09 -58.60
C PRO A 478 55.28 -5.02 -59.69
#